data_AF-A0A098PU74-F1
#
_entry.id   AF-A0A098PU74-F1
#
_cell.length_a   1.000
_cell.length_b   1.000
_cell.length_c   1.000
_cell.angle_alpha   90.00
_cell.angle_beta   90.00
_cell.angle_gamma   90.00
#
_symmetry.space_group_name_H-M   'P 1'
#
loop_
_entity.id
_entity.type
_entity.pdbx_description
1 polymer ?
#
loop_
_entity_poly.entity_id
_entity_poly.type
_entity_poly.pdbx_seq_one_letter_code
_entity_poly.pdbx_strand_id
1 'polypeptide(L)'
;MLVFNEGVPRAGKSYDAVKNHILPAIKKGRRVFARLNGLRHDRIAKHLGMEEKDVQHCLVLVDTKDVAAMFACTQDESGKWCIPDQFKDALVVIDEVHEFYVNERKALEPAVENFWALLGQNGGDAVIMTQWINRLHSAVKARIEKKNTFQKLTAVGMKSRYRVTYFHTTSPGKFEKVGGQTLKYDPAIFPLYDGYAPGAENTEVYEEGGKNVWTAMAVRAVIFLVVGGVGLYFFVGFFSKGKQETQKPAPAGSHVWQQSDKTSVGAGLANGAPSVPVQAPLPDPLADLTDEQRYVVQLAEKGRIRVAAIAQVGGRYRAWVQWIDTSNIVLEQLDLAQLQALGFDASVQPYGVRLVAGKHTVVATAWPWHEPVREQDPRLYNTSADGKSGGAAGVATAGSDAGGADRDQQRGGVIRRVPRSQGTFPESPGYQVQTYTPPTTLDM
;
A
#
# COMPACT_ATOMS: atom_id res chain seq x y z
N MET A 1 -9.50 8.85 -20.91
CA MET A 1 -9.02 8.26 -19.65
C MET A 1 -8.42 6.87 -19.90
N LEU A 2 -7.19 6.65 -19.46
CA LEU A 2 -6.54 5.32 -19.51
C LEU A 2 -6.58 4.61 -18.16
N VAL A 3 -7.23 3.44 -18.14
CA VAL A 3 -7.36 2.55 -16.97
C VAL A 3 -6.52 1.30 -17.19
N PHE A 4 -5.77 0.90 -16.16
CA PHE A 4 -4.93 -0.28 -16.19
C PHE A 4 -5.37 -1.30 -15.14
N ASN A 5 -5.70 -2.52 -15.57
CA ASN A 5 -6.09 -3.62 -14.68
C ASN A 5 -4.93 -4.63 -14.51
N GLU A 6 -4.44 -4.80 -13.29
CA GLU A 6 -3.33 -5.68 -12.90
C GLU A 6 -3.80 -6.82 -12.00
N GLY A 7 -3.17 -7.99 -12.04
CA GLY A 7 -3.41 -9.02 -11.03
C GLY A 7 -3.03 -10.42 -11.49
N VAL A 8 -3.05 -11.39 -10.59
CA VAL A 8 -2.74 -12.79 -10.93
C VAL A 8 -3.75 -13.37 -11.94
N PRO A 9 -3.40 -14.44 -12.67
CA PRO A 9 -4.37 -15.19 -13.46
C PRO A 9 -5.63 -15.52 -12.65
N ARG A 10 -6.80 -15.43 -13.28
CA ARG A 10 -8.11 -15.68 -12.63
C ARG A 10 -8.48 -14.73 -11.48
N ALA A 11 -7.82 -13.56 -11.36
CA ALA A 11 -8.15 -12.55 -10.34
C ALA A 11 -9.40 -11.70 -10.67
N GLY A 12 -9.93 -11.79 -11.89
CA GLY A 12 -11.13 -11.05 -12.31
C GLY A 12 -10.87 -9.79 -13.16
N LYS A 13 -9.67 -9.64 -13.73
CA LYS A 13 -9.30 -8.50 -14.60
C LYS A 13 -10.22 -8.35 -15.81
N SER A 14 -10.35 -9.44 -16.59
CA SER A 14 -11.19 -9.48 -17.79
C SER A 14 -12.68 -9.42 -17.44
N TYR A 15 -13.10 -10.07 -16.32
CA TYR A 15 -14.46 -9.96 -15.80
C TYR A 15 -14.84 -8.51 -15.50
N ASP A 16 -13.96 -7.76 -14.85
CA ASP A 16 -14.19 -6.35 -14.51
C ASP A 16 -14.27 -5.48 -15.77
N ALA A 17 -13.38 -5.70 -16.74
CA ALA A 17 -13.44 -5.04 -18.04
C ALA A 17 -14.76 -5.29 -18.76
N VAL A 18 -15.26 -6.52 -18.78
CA VAL A 18 -16.55 -6.86 -19.39
C VAL A 18 -17.69 -6.17 -18.64
N LYS A 19 -17.80 -6.40 -17.33
CA LYS A 19 -18.92 -5.94 -16.51
C LYS A 19 -19.01 -4.42 -16.39
N ASN A 20 -17.89 -3.77 -16.09
CA ASN A 20 -17.86 -2.36 -15.69
C ASN A 20 -17.51 -1.41 -16.84
N HIS A 21 -16.98 -1.92 -17.97
CA HIS A 21 -16.55 -1.08 -19.08
C HIS A 21 -17.22 -1.45 -20.41
N ILE A 22 -17.11 -2.70 -20.89
CA ILE A 22 -17.65 -3.10 -22.20
C ILE A 22 -19.18 -3.03 -22.21
N LEU A 23 -19.85 -3.72 -21.28
CA LEU A 23 -21.31 -3.78 -21.27
C LEU A 23 -21.96 -2.39 -21.13
N PRO A 24 -21.51 -1.51 -20.21
CA PRO A 24 -22.05 -0.16 -20.12
C PRO A 24 -21.76 0.72 -21.35
N ALA A 25 -20.62 0.51 -22.04
CA ALA A 25 -20.30 1.24 -23.26
C ALA A 25 -21.23 0.85 -24.41
N ILE A 26 -21.42 -0.45 -24.63
CA ILE A 26 -22.35 -0.95 -25.67
C ILE A 26 -23.78 -0.48 -25.40
N LYS A 27 -24.23 -0.53 -24.14
CA LYS A 27 -25.57 -0.05 -23.76
C LYS A 27 -25.78 1.44 -24.06
N LYS A 28 -24.70 2.23 -24.07
CA LYS A 28 -24.73 3.67 -24.43
C LYS A 28 -24.59 3.92 -25.94
N GLY A 29 -24.50 2.87 -26.76
CA GLY A 29 -24.20 3.00 -28.18
C GLY A 29 -22.76 3.43 -28.47
N ARG A 30 -21.86 3.32 -27.48
CA ARG A 30 -20.44 3.69 -27.64
C ARG A 30 -19.72 2.57 -28.37
N ARG A 31 -18.90 2.95 -29.34
CA ARG A 31 -18.01 2.02 -30.06
C ARG A 31 -16.95 1.44 -29.12
N VAL A 32 -16.78 0.13 -29.17
CA VAL A 32 -15.84 -0.65 -28.36
C VAL A 32 -14.95 -1.47 -29.29
N PHE A 33 -13.64 -1.27 -29.19
CA PHE A 33 -12.62 -2.09 -29.85
C PHE A 33 -11.99 -3.00 -28.81
N ALA A 34 -12.26 -4.30 -28.88
CA ALA A 34 -11.85 -5.24 -27.86
C ALA A 34 -10.93 -6.33 -28.42
N ARG A 35 -9.68 -6.33 -27.96
CA ARG A 35 -8.85 -7.54 -27.98
C ARG A 35 -9.04 -8.27 -26.64
N LEU A 36 -10.05 -9.14 -26.57
CA LEU A 36 -10.34 -9.98 -25.40
C LEU A 36 -10.92 -11.32 -25.89
N ASN A 37 -10.38 -12.43 -25.39
CA ASN A 37 -10.72 -13.76 -25.90
C ASN A 37 -12.18 -14.15 -25.62
N GLY A 38 -12.85 -14.73 -26.61
CA GLY A 38 -14.16 -15.35 -26.46
C GLY A 38 -15.34 -14.42 -26.25
N LEU A 39 -15.17 -13.11 -26.48
CA LEU A 39 -16.30 -12.18 -26.53
C LEU A 39 -17.28 -12.61 -27.62
N ARG A 40 -18.57 -12.63 -27.26
CA ARG A 40 -19.64 -13.17 -28.10
C ARG A 40 -20.78 -12.16 -28.25
N HIS A 41 -21.01 -11.69 -29.48
CA HIS A 41 -22.06 -10.71 -29.79
C HIS A 41 -23.45 -11.21 -29.42
N ASP A 42 -23.79 -12.45 -29.77
CA ASP A 42 -25.08 -13.10 -29.46
C ASP A 42 -25.38 -13.10 -27.95
N ARG A 43 -24.39 -13.50 -27.14
CA ARG A 43 -24.56 -13.60 -25.68
C ARG A 43 -24.64 -12.23 -25.03
N ILE A 44 -23.85 -11.28 -25.51
CA ILE A 44 -23.89 -9.89 -25.04
C ILE A 44 -25.23 -9.25 -25.39
N ALA A 45 -25.72 -9.44 -26.61
CA ALA A 45 -27.03 -8.94 -27.06
C ALA A 45 -28.15 -9.49 -26.18
N LYS A 46 -28.15 -10.80 -25.93
CA LYS A 46 -29.10 -11.45 -25.01
C LYS A 46 -28.99 -10.92 -23.58
N HIS A 47 -27.78 -10.69 -23.07
CA HIS A 47 -27.56 -10.17 -21.72
C HIS A 47 -28.03 -8.72 -21.57
N LEU A 48 -27.87 -7.90 -22.60
CA LEU A 48 -28.27 -6.49 -22.61
C LEU A 48 -29.74 -6.28 -23.01
N GLY A 49 -30.39 -7.28 -23.60
CA GLY A 49 -31.73 -7.15 -24.18
C GLY A 49 -31.73 -6.28 -25.45
N MET A 50 -30.67 -6.35 -26.25
CA MET A 50 -30.47 -5.58 -27.47
C MET A 50 -30.49 -6.49 -28.70
N GLU A 51 -30.68 -5.91 -29.90
CA GLU A 51 -30.52 -6.65 -31.14
C GLU A 51 -29.03 -6.98 -31.36
N GLU A 52 -28.74 -8.19 -31.85
CA GLU A 52 -27.36 -8.61 -32.10
C GLU A 52 -26.65 -7.68 -33.10
N LYS A 53 -27.38 -7.18 -34.09
CA LYS A 53 -26.88 -6.23 -35.09
C LYS A 53 -26.38 -4.92 -34.46
N ASP A 54 -27.07 -4.41 -33.44
CA ASP A 54 -26.65 -3.20 -32.72
C ASP A 54 -25.37 -3.45 -31.94
N VAL A 55 -25.25 -4.62 -31.32
CA VAL A 55 -24.04 -5.05 -30.62
C VAL A 55 -22.88 -5.23 -31.60
N GLN A 56 -23.10 -5.81 -32.78
CA GLN A 56 -22.08 -5.95 -33.82
C GLN A 56 -21.61 -4.59 -34.34
N HIS A 57 -22.51 -3.59 -34.45
CA HIS A 57 -22.13 -2.23 -34.82
C HIS A 57 -21.29 -1.53 -33.74
N CYS A 58 -21.57 -1.82 -32.46
CA CYS A 58 -20.86 -1.22 -31.34
C CYS A 58 -19.54 -1.95 -31.01
N LEU A 59 -19.49 -3.28 -31.08
CA LEU A 59 -18.39 -4.10 -30.60
C LEU A 59 -17.57 -4.67 -31.76
N VAL A 60 -16.37 -4.11 -31.95
CA VAL A 60 -15.37 -4.59 -32.89
C VAL A 60 -14.38 -5.50 -32.16
N LEU A 61 -14.32 -6.77 -32.56
CA LEU A 61 -13.32 -7.70 -32.05
C LEU A 61 -12.03 -7.55 -32.84
N VAL A 62 -10.93 -7.30 -32.14
CA VAL A 62 -9.61 -7.08 -32.74
C VAL A 62 -8.80 -8.37 -32.62
N ASP A 63 -8.19 -8.83 -33.70
CA ASP A 63 -7.28 -9.98 -33.70
C ASP A 63 -5.93 -9.59 -33.07
N THR A 64 -5.24 -10.54 -32.41
CA THR A 64 -3.89 -10.36 -31.86
C THR A 64 -2.94 -9.73 -32.88
N LYS A 65 -2.93 -10.22 -34.13
CA LYS A 65 -1.96 -9.75 -35.14
C LYS A 65 -2.19 -8.28 -35.56
N ASP A 66 -3.40 -7.78 -35.40
CA ASP A 66 -3.81 -6.47 -35.90
C ASP A 66 -3.72 -5.37 -34.82
N VAL A 67 -3.50 -5.72 -33.54
CA VAL A 67 -3.51 -4.75 -32.42
C VAL A 67 -2.55 -3.59 -32.65
N ALA A 68 -1.28 -3.87 -32.96
CA ALA A 68 -0.26 -2.82 -33.11
C ALA A 68 -0.56 -1.91 -34.31
N ALA A 69 -1.03 -2.47 -35.43
CA ALA A 69 -1.36 -1.72 -36.64
C ALA A 69 -2.68 -0.93 -36.50
N MET A 70 -3.66 -1.49 -35.79
CA MET A 70 -4.98 -0.88 -35.60
C MET A 70 -4.94 0.32 -34.65
N PHE A 71 -4.17 0.23 -33.56
CA PHE A 71 -4.05 1.28 -32.56
C PHE A 71 -2.86 2.19 -32.83
N ALA A 72 -2.91 2.85 -33.99
CA ALA A 72 -1.88 3.76 -34.48
C ALA A 72 -2.51 5.03 -35.05
N CYS A 73 -1.83 6.17 -34.90
CA CYS A 73 -2.21 7.42 -35.53
C CYS A 73 -1.82 7.46 -37.01
N THR A 74 -2.51 8.31 -37.77
CA THR A 74 -2.11 8.70 -39.12
C THR A 74 -1.58 10.13 -39.10
N GLN A 75 -0.80 10.51 -40.11
CA GLN A 75 -0.43 11.90 -40.33
C GLN A 75 -1.41 12.54 -41.32
N ASP A 76 -1.79 13.79 -41.06
CA ASP A 76 -2.50 14.61 -42.04
C ASP A 76 -1.54 15.20 -43.08
N GLU A 77 -2.07 15.98 -44.02
CA GLU A 77 -1.30 16.66 -45.08
C GLU A 77 -0.23 17.62 -44.53
N SER A 78 -0.35 18.05 -43.27
CA SER A 78 0.62 18.92 -42.57
C SER A 78 1.69 18.14 -41.78
N GLY A 79 1.62 16.80 -41.78
CA GLY A 79 2.52 15.94 -41.01
C GLY A 79 2.14 15.84 -39.53
N LYS A 80 0.99 16.36 -39.12
CA LYS A 80 0.52 16.30 -37.73
C LYS A 80 -0.14 14.95 -37.46
N TRP A 81 0.17 14.37 -36.30
CA TRP A 81 -0.47 13.14 -35.85
C TRP A 81 -1.93 13.37 -35.48
N CYS A 82 -2.80 12.55 -36.06
CA CYS A 82 -4.23 12.57 -35.86
C CYS A 82 -4.70 11.16 -35.49
N ILE A 83 -5.64 11.08 -34.54
CA ILE A 83 -6.29 9.81 -34.24
C ILE A 83 -7.30 9.49 -35.36
N PRO A 84 -7.35 8.26 -35.87
CA PRO A 84 -8.39 7.88 -36.82
C PRO A 84 -9.79 8.13 -36.24
N ASP A 85 -10.70 8.67 -37.04
CA ASP A 85 -12.04 9.10 -36.59
C ASP A 85 -12.81 7.98 -35.86
N GLN A 86 -12.52 6.74 -36.24
CA GLN A 86 -13.11 5.56 -35.65
C GLN A 86 -12.82 5.37 -34.14
N PHE A 87 -11.79 6.02 -33.60
CA PHE A 87 -11.44 5.94 -32.18
C PHE A 87 -11.85 7.16 -31.37
N LYS A 88 -12.37 8.21 -32.02
CA LYS A 88 -12.99 9.35 -31.32
C LYS A 88 -14.17 8.85 -30.52
N ASP A 89 -14.23 9.24 -29.25
CA ASP A 89 -15.23 8.80 -28.29
C ASP A 89 -15.36 7.27 -28.13
N ALA A 90 -14.39 6.48 -28.61
CA ALA A 90 -14.44 5.02 -28.52
C ALA A 90 -13.82 4.49 -27.21
N LEU A 91 -14.19 3.26 -26.84
CA LEU A 91 -13.56 2.51 -25.78
C LEU A 91 -12.63 1.44 -26.39
N VAL A 92 -11.37 1.44 -26.00
CA VAL A 92 -10.39 0.41 -26.38
C VAL A 92 -10.16 -0.54 -25.20
N VAL A 93 -10.26 -1.84 -25.42
CA VAL A 93 -10.01 -2.87 -24.40
C VAL A 93 -8.98 -3.85 -24.91
N ILE A 94 -7.86 -4.01 -24.20
CA ILE A 94 -6.79 -4.92 -24.60
C ILE A 94 -6.42 -5.82 -23.42
N ASP A 95 -6.75 -7.11 -23.54
CA ASP A 95 -6.24 -8.16 -22.67
C ASP A 95 -4.83 -8.57 -23.08
N GLU A 96 -4.04 -8.96 -22.08
CA GLU A 96 -2.61 -9.24 -22.19
C GLU A 96 -1.84 -8.21 -23.02
N VAL A 97 -2.06 -6.92 -22.74
CA VAL A 97 -1.48 -5.76 -23.46
C VAL A 97 0.05 -5.81 -23.61
N HIS A 98 0.71 -6.54 -22.71
CA HIS A 98 2.14 -6.75 -22.69
C HIS A 98 2.66 -7.60 -23.86
N GLU A 99 1.80 -8.29 -24.60
CA GLU A 99 2.16 -9.02 -25.83
C GLU A 99 2.42 -8.06 -27.01
N PHE A 100 1.83 -6.85 -26.97
CA PHE A 100 1.89 -5.87 -28.06
C PHE A 100 2.81 -4.70 -27.76
N TYR A 101 2.85 -4.27 -26.49
CA TYR A 101 3.67 -3.14 -26.03
C TYR A 101 4.59 -3.63 -24.91
N VAL A 102 5.57 -4.45 -25.28
CA VAL A 102 6.53 -5.07 -24.36
C VAL A 102 7.42 -4.00 -23.73
N ASN A 103 7.79 -4.20 -22.46
CA ASN A 103 8.80 -3.36 -21.81
C ASN A 103 10.19 -3.59 -22.42
N GLU A 104 10.54 -2.72 -23.35
CA GLU A 104 11.82 -2.71 -24.06
C GLU A 104 12.44 -1.32 -24.04
N ARG A 105 13.74 -1.23 -24.34
CA ARG A 105 14.44 0.06 -24.49
C ARG A 105 14.16 0.71 -25.85
N LYS A 106 13.76 -0.09 -26.84
CA LYS A 106 13.43 0.39 -28.18
C LYS A 106 12.16 1.24 -28.08
N ALA A 107 12.21 2.44 -28.64
CA ALA A 107 11.03 3.29 -28.72
C ALA A 107 9.90 2.59 -29.51
N LEU A 108 8.66 2.85 -29.10
CA LEU A 108 7.50 2.46 -29.89
C LEU A 108 7.52 3.18 -31.23
N GLU A 109 6.82 2.60 -32.22
CA GLU A 109 6.60 3.30 -33.47
C GLU A 109 5.89 4.64 -33.19
N PRO A 110 6.32 5.76 -33.81
CA PRO A 110 5.75 7.08 -33.53
C PRO A 110 4.23 7.13 -33.67
N ALA A 111 3.67 6.42 -34.66
CA ALA A 111 2.23 6.34 -34.86
C ALA A 111 1.50 5.73 -33.65
N VAL A 112 2.04 4.66 -33.08
CA VAL A 112 1.49 3.96 -31.90
C VAL A 112 1.67 4.80 -30.64
N GLU A 113 2.84 5.40 -30.44
CA GLU A 113 3.07 6.25 -29.27
C GLU A 113 2.11 7.45 -29.25
N ASN A 114 1.93 8.11 -30.40
CA ASN A 114 1.01 9.23 -30.54
C ASN A 114 -0.46 8.80 -30.38
N PHE A 115 -0.83 7.58 -30.78
CA PHE A 115 -2.17 7.05 -30.52
C PHE A 115 -2.50 7.07 -29.03
N TRP A 116 -1.63 6.54 -28.18
CA TRP A 116 -1.83 6.53 -26.72
C TRP A 116 -1.79 7.92 -26.10
N ALA A 117 -1.04 8.86 -26.69
CA ALA A 117 -1.01 10.25 -26.25
C ALA A 117 -2.29 11.03 -26.60
N LEU A 118 -2.86 10.77 -27.78
CA LEU A 118 -4.00 11.52 -28.32
C LEU A 118 -5.36 10.90 -28.00
N LEU A 119 -5.43 9.62 -27.63
CA LEU A 119 -6.70 8.92 -27.36
C LEU A 119 -7.58 9.68 -26.37
N GLY A 120 -7.03 10.02 -25.20
CA GLY A 120 -7.77 10.75 -24.15
C GLY A 120 -8.19 12.17 -24.55
N GLN A 121 -7.38 12.84 -25.37
CA GLN A 121 -7.69 14.20 -25.85
C GLN A 121 -8.86 14.24 -26.85
N ASN A 122 -9.15 13.10 -27.47
CA ASN A 122 -10.20 12.94 -28.49
C ASN A 122 -11.43 12.18 -27.94
N GLY A 123 -11.65 12.22 -26.62
CA GLY A 123 -12.79 11.55 -25.96
C GLY A 123 -12.68 10.03 -25.86
N GLY A 124 -11.58 9.46 -26.36
CA GLY A 124 -11.31 8.04 -26.28
C GLY A 124 -10.90 7.59 -24.87
N ASP A 125 -11.33 6.39 -24.50
CA ASP A 125 -10.91 5.73 -23.26
C ASP A 125 -10.27 4.39 -23.58
N ALA A 126 -9.40 3.93 -22.68
CA ALA A 126 -8.86 2.58 -22.77
C ALA A 126 -8.85 1.85 -21.43
N VAL A 127 -9.10 0.55 -21.49
CA VAL A 127 -8.92 -0.40 -20.41
C VAL A 127 -7.94 -1.46 -20.87
N ILE A 128 -6.71 -1.35 -20.41
CA ILE A 128 -5.63 -2.28 -20.75
C ILE A 128 -5.30 -3.15 -19.54
N MET A 129 -4.93 -4.40 -19.77
CA MET A 129 -4.69 -5.32 -18.66
C MET A 129 -3.56 -6.31 -18.92
N THR A 130 -2.83 -6.64 -17.86
CA THR A 130 -1.78 -7.68 -17.84
C THR A 130 -1.61 -8.18 -16.42
N GLN A 131 -0.83 -9.23 -16.23
CA GLN A 131 -0.51 -9.76 -14.92
C GLN A 131 0.39 -8.83 -14.11
N TRP A 132 1.35 -8.17 -14.78
CA TRP A 132 2.36 -7.34 -14.15
C TRP A 132 2.60 -6.07 -14.95
N ILE A 133 2.43 -4.90 -14.31
CA ILE A 133 2.61 -3.59 -14.96
C ILE A 133 4.03 -3.36 -15.48
N ASN A 134 5.03 -4.00 -14.88
CA ASN A 134 6.43 -3.86 -15.29
C ASN A 134 6.75 -4.56 -16.61
N ARG A 135 5.81 -5.32 -17.19
CA ARG A 135 5.95 -5.90 -18.53
C ARG A 135 5.47 -4.96 -19.64
N LEU A 136 4.83 -3.84 -19.29
CA LEU A 136 4.33 -2.86 -20.25
C LEU A 136 5.39 -1.81 -20.59
N HIS A 137 5.45 -1.42 -21.85
CA HIS A 137 6.31 -0.34 -22.34
C HIS A 137 6.11 0.97 -21.56
N SER A 138 7.21 1.65 -21.22
CA SER A 138 7.23 2.87 -20.40
C SER A 138 6.37 3.99 -20.99
N ALA A 139 6.40 4.18 -22.31
CA ALA A 139 5.60 5.19 -23.02
C ALA A 139 4.08 5.00 -22.83
N VAL A 140 3.58 3.75 -22.82
CA VAL A 140 2.15 3.48 -22.55
C VAL A 140 1.88 3.59 -21.05
N LYS A 141 2.78 3.06 -20.22
CA LYS A 141 2.67 3.11 -18.75
C LYS A 141 2.56 4.55 -18.22
N ALA A 142 3.28 5.48 -18.84
CA ALA A 142 3.27 6.90 -18.51
C ALA A 142 1.91 7.59 -18.75
N ARG A 143 1.04 7.01 -19.58
CA ARG A 143 -0.29 7.56 -19.93
C ARG A 143 -1.42 7.01 -19.06
N ILE A 144 -1.14 6.03 -18.20
CA ILE A 144 -2.15 5.46 -17.30
C ILE A 144 -2.56 6.49 -16.26
N GLU A 145 -3.85 6.72 -16.09
CA GLU A 145 -4.43 7.64 -15.10
C GLU A 145 -4.95 6.91 -13.86
N LYS A 146 -5.47 5.69 -14.05
CA LYS A 146 -6.01 4.85 -12.98
C LYS A 146 -5.47 3.44 -13.11
N LYS A 147 -5.06 2.87 -11.99
CA LYS A 147 -4.60 1.49 -11.90
C LYS A 147 -5.45 0.73 -10.90
N ASN A 148 -5.93 -0.44 -11.29
CA ASN A 148 -6.71 -1.34 -10.45
C ASN A 148 -5.95 -2.64 -10.27
N THR A 149 -5.66 -3.04 -9.03
CA THR A 149 -5.02 -4.32 -8.73
C THR A 149 -6.04 -5.32 -8.19
N PHE A 150 -6.17 -6.45 -8.87
CA PHE A 150 -7.11 -7.54 -8.60
C PHE A 150 -6.43 -8.68 -7.84
N GLN A 151 -7.08 -9.14 -6.77
CA GLN A 151 -6.64 -10.28 -5.97
C GLN A 151 -7.80 -11.26 -5.76
N LYS A 152 -7.54 -12.55 -6.03
CA LYS A 152 -8.52 -13.63 -5.77
C LYS A 152 -8.50 -14.00 -4.28
N LEU A 153 -9.64 -13.98 -3.60
CA LEU A 153 -9.74 -14.33 -2.17
C LEU A 153 -9.81 -15.85 -1.93
N THR A 154 -9.09 -16.64 -2.74
CA THR A 154 -9.04 -18.10 -2.63
C THR A 154 -8.30 -18.58 -1.39
N ALA A 155 -7.25 -17.87 -0.98
CA ALA A 155 -6.46 -18.19 0.21
C ALA A 155 -7.28 -18.12 1.53
N VAL A 156 -8.44 -17.44 1.52
CA VAL A 156 -9.33 -17.27 2.68
C VAL A 156 -10.63 -18.07 2.52
N GLY A 157 -10.70 -18.99 1.54
CA GLY A 157 -11.86 -19.86 1.31
C GLY A 157 -13.06 -19.20 0.62
N MET A 158 -12.98 -17.92 0.24
CA MET A 158 -14.07 -17.20 -0.43
C MET A 158 -13.90 -17.21 -1.96
N LYS A 159 -14.13 -18.38 -2.58
CA LYS A 159 -13.95 -18.60 -4.04
C LYS A 159 -14.81 -17.68 -4.93
N SER A 160 -15.92 -17.13 -4.42
CA SER A 160 -16.87 -16.29 -5.18
C SER A 160 -16.60 -14.78 -5.08
N ARG A 161 -15.50 -14.36 -4.44
CA ARG A 161 -15.19 -12.95 -4.19
C ARG A 161 -13.79 -12.59 -4.68
N TYR A 162 -13.64 -11.31 -5.03
CA TYR A 162 -12.37 -10.73 -5.43
C TYR A 162 -12.20 -9.37 -4.76
N ARG A 163 -10.94 -9.00 -4.54
CA ARG A 163 -10.57 -7.68 -4.03
C ARG A 163 -10.01 -6.86 -5.18
N VAL A 164 -10.51 -5.63 -5.31
CA VAL A 164 -9.93 -4.60 -6.17
C VAL A 164 -9.32 -3.54 -5.28
N THR A 165 -8.07 -3.18 -5.56
CA THR A 165 -7.40 -2.04 -4.93
C THR A 165 -7.22 -0.97 -5.99
N TYR A 166 -7.70 0.24 -5.70
CA TYR A 166 -7.69 1.37 -6.61
C TYR A 166 -6.46 2.24 -6.35
N PHE A 167 -5.79 2.59 -7.43
CA PHE A 167 -4.65 3.50 -7.44
C PHE A 167 -4.87 4.62 -8.45
N HIS A 168 -4.36 5.80 -8.12
CA HIS A 168 -4.38 6.96 -9.00
C HIS A 168 -2.96 7.42 -9.30
N THR A 169 -2.76 7.94 -10.50
CA THR A 169 -1.45 8.38 -10.98
C THR A 169 -1.10 9.73 -10.37
N THR A 170 0.07 9.83 -9.73
CA THR A 170 0.60 11.11 -9.21
C THR A 170 1.69 11.71 -10.08
N SER A 171 2.39 10.86 -10.83
CA SER A 171 3.34 11.25 -11.86
C SER A 171 3.45 10.12 -12.89
N PRO A 172 3.98 10.37 -14.10
CA PRO A 172 4.05 9.35 -15.15
C PRO A 172 4.62 8.02 -14.65
N GLY A 173 3.78 6.98 -14.66
CA GLY A 173 4.14 5.63 -14.24
C GLY A 173 4.25 5.38 -12.73
N LYS A 174 3.94 6.36 -11.87
CA LYS A 174 3.85 6.22 -10.41
C LYS A 174 2.40 6.31 -9.94
N PHE A 175 2.03 5.42 -9.03
CA PHE A 175 0.65 5.23 -8.60
C PHE A 175 0.55 5.21 -7.08
N GLU A 176 -0.42 5.94 -6.53
CA GLU A 176 -0.73 5.97 -5.11
C GLU A 176 -2.06 5.30 -4.84
N LYS A 177 -2.14 4.58 -3.71
CA LYS A 177 -3.33 3.84 -3.32
C LYS A 177 -4.40 4.81 -2.83
N VAL A 178 -5.54 4.80 -3.50
CA VAL A 178 -6.71 5.61 -3.13
C VAL A 178 -7.68 4.81 -2.25
N GLY A 179 -7.76 3.50 -2.45
CA GLY A 179 -8.67 2.66 -1.66
C GLY A 179 -8.77 1.25 -2.18
N GLY A 180 -9.81 0.53 -1.77
CA GLY A 180 -10.10 -0.79 -2.30
C GLY A 180 -11.41 -1.35 -1.77
N GLN A 181 -11.97 -2.31 -2.51
CA GLN A 181 -13.24 -2.93 -2.19
C GLN A 181 -13.17 -4.44 -2.43
N THR A 182 -13.96 -5.19 -1.65
CA THR A 182 -14.20 -6.61 -1.90
C THR A 182 -15.56 -6.77 -2.58
N LEU A 183 -15.56 -7.37 -3.76
CA LEU A 183 -16.72 -7.55 -4.62
C LEU A 183 -17.03 -9.04 -4.80
N LYS A 184 -18.28 -9.34 -5.14
CA LYS A 184 -18.75 -10.68 -5.47
C LYS A 184 -18.80 -10.83 -6.99
N TYR A 185 -18.38 -11.99 -7.49
CA TYR A 185 -18.57 -12.32 -8.90
C TYR A 185 -20.05 -12.51 -9.21
N ASP A 186 -20.45 -12.03 -10.39
CA ASP A 186 -21.73 -12.26 -11.00
C ASP A 186 -21.59 -13.40 -12.04
N PRO A 187 -22.19 -14.58 -11.78
CA PRO A 187 -22.09 -15.72 -12.68
C PRO A 187 -22.61 -15.44 -14.09
N ALA A 188 -23.51 -14.46 -14.27
CA ALA A 188 -24.09 -14.13 -15.58
C ALA A 188 -23.08 -13.50 -16.55
N ILE A 189 -21.93 -13.02 -16.06
CA ILE A 189 -20.90 -12.37 -16.88
C ILE A 189 -19.92 -13.38 -17.49
N PHE A 190 -19.64 -14.49 -16.79
CA PHE A 190 -18.65 -15.46 -17.27
C PHE A 190 -18.98 -16.10 -18.63
N PRO A 191 -20.26 -16.36 -19.00
CA PRO A 191 -20.59 -16.86 -20.32
C PRO A 191 -20.29 -15.88 -21.47
N LEU A 192 -20.09 -14.60 -21.19
CA LEU A 192 -19.96 -13.55 -22.21
C LEU A 192 -18.56 -13.45 -22.83
N TYR A 193 -17.56 -14.09 -22.22
CA TYR A 193 -16.18 -14.12 -22.68
C TYR A 193 -15.53 -15.47 -22.34
N ASP A 194 -14.40 -15.79 -22.96
CA ASP A 194 -13.66 -17.01 -22.63
C ASP A 194 -12.48 -16.65 -21.71
N GLY A 195 -12.45 -17.24 -20.51
CA GLY A 195 -11.38 -17.04 -19.53
C GLY A 195 -10.09 -17.83 -19.82
N TYR A 196 -10.05 -18.58 -20.92
CA TYR A 196 -8.97 -19.47 -21.33
C TYR A 196 -8.47 -19.09 -22.72
N ALA A 197 -7.20 -19.40 -23.01
CA ALA A 197 -6.69 -19.35 -24.37
C ALA A 197 -7.41 -20.41 -25.25
N PRO A 198 -7.62 -20.14 -26.55
CA PRO A 198 -8.19 -21.13 -27.46
C PRO A 198 -7.38 -22.43 -27.42
N GLY A 199 -8.03 -23.57 -27.15
CA GLY A 199 -7.41 -24.90 -27.10
C GLY A 199 -6.98 -25.42 -25.72
N ALA A 200 -7.28 -24.72 -24.61
CA ALA A 200 -7.00 -25.21 -23.27
C ALA A 200 -8.12 -26.14 -22.74
N GLU A 201 -7.89 -27.45 -22.77
CA GLU A 201 -8.82 -28.46 -22.20
C GLU A 201 -8.72 -28.59 -20.67
N ASN A 202 -7.59 -28.19 -20.07
CA ASN A 202 -7.39 -28.21 -18.63
C ASN A 202 -7.95 -26.95 -17.96
N THR A 203 -9.26 -26.96 -17.75
CA THR A 203 -10.00 -25.97 -16.95
C THR A 203 -10.04 -26.33 -15.45
N GLU A 204 -9.48 -27.48 -15.08
CA GLU A 204 -9.37 -27.91 -13.69
C GLU A 204 -8.34 -27.03 -12.96
N VAL A 205 -8.85 -26.24 -12.01
CA VAL A 205 -8.02 -25.60 -11.00
C VAL A 205 -7.37 -26.73 -10.22
N TYR A 206 -6.05 -26.90 -10.34
CA TYR A 206 -5.28 -27.74 -9.42
C TYR A 206 -5.62 -27.31 -7.98
N GLU A 207 -6.47 -28.09 -7.31
CA GLU A 207 -6.91 -27.86 -5.93
C GLU A 207 -5.91 -28.49 -4.96
N GLU A 208 -4.63 -28.14 -5.08
CA GLU A 208 -3.67 -28.52 -4.04
C GLU A 208 -3.81 -27.55 -2.86
N GLY A 209 -4.49 -28.02 -1.81
CA GLY A 209 -4.11 -27.69 -0.44
C GLY A 209 -4.59 -26.38 0.15
N GLY A 210 -5.86 -25.98 -0.06
CA GLY A 210 -6.52 -24.92 0.72
C GLY A 210 -6.76 -25.28 2.21
N LYS A 211 -5.99 -26.19 2.81
CA LYS A 211 -6.22 -26.74 4.16
C LYS A 211 -5.58 -25.92 5.30
N ASN A 212 -4.73 -24.92 5.06
CA ASN A 212 -3.86 -24.45 6.14
C ASN A 212 -4.42 -23.32 7.03
N VAL A 213 -5.32 -22.46 6.54
CA VAL A 213 -5.81 -21.32 7.35
C VAL A 213 -6.95 -21.72 8.29
N TRP A 214 -7.95 -22.45 7.77
CA TRP A 214 -9.08 -22.88 8.58
C TRP A 214 -8.71 -23.95 9.60
N THR A 215 -7.80 -24.87 9.25
CA THR A 215 -7.26 -25.86 10.19
C THR A 215 -6.43 -25.20 11.29
N ALA A 216 -5.60 -24.19 10.96
CA ALA A 216 -4.88 -23.42 11.96
C ALA A 216 -5.80 -22.60 12.88
N MET A 217 -6.90 -22.06 12.35
CA MET A 217 -7.92 -21.37 13.15
C MET A 217 -8.74 -22.33 14.02
N ALA A 218 -9.06 -23.52 13.52
CA ALA A 218 -9.75 -24.56 14.29
C ALA A 218 -8.88 -25.06 15.46
N VAL A 219 -7.57 -25.27 15.25
CA VAL A 219 -6.63 -25.63 16.32
C VAL A 219 -6.58 -24.55 17.40
N ARG A 220 -6.52 -23.26 17.01
CA ARG A 220 -6.57 -22.14 17.95
C ARG A 220 -7.90 -22.08 18.71
N ALA A 221 -9.02 -22.32 18.05
CA ALA A 221 -10.34 -22.35 18.68
C ALA A 221 -10.44 -23.47 19.73
N VAL A 222 -9.92 -24.67 19.44
CA VAL A 222 -9.88 -25.80 20.39
C VAL A 222 -9.03 -25.45 21.61
N ILE A 223 -7.85 -24.84 21.42
CA ILE A 223 -7.00 -24.39 22.53
C ILE A 223 -7.74 -23.35 23.38
N PHE A 224 -8.40 -22.37 22.77
CA PHE A 224 -9.20 -21.36 23.49
C PHE A 224 -10.36 -21.97 24.27
N LEU A 225 -11.03 -23.00 23.73
CA LEU A 225 -12.14 -23.68 24.40
C LEU A 225 -11.65 -24.49 25.60
N VAL A 226 -10.50 -25.16 25.48
CA VAL A 226 -9.88 -25.90 26.60
C VAL A 226 -9.41 -24.94 27.68
N VAL A 227 -8.70 -23.87 27.34
CA VAL A 227 -8.24 -22.86 28.31
C VAL A 227 -9.43 -22.16 28.96
N GLY A 228 -10.45 -21.82 28.18
CA GLY A 228 -11.69 -21.22 28.68
C GLY A 228 -12.47 -22.16 29.60
N GLY A 229 -12.55 -23.46 29.27
CA GLY A 229 -13.19 -24.47 30.11
C GLY A 229 -12.45 -24.70 31.43
N VAL A 230 -11.11 -24.76 31.40
CA VAL A 230 -10.28 -24.84 32.62
C VAL A 230 -10.43 -23.57 33.45
N GLY A 231 -10.41 -22.39 32.83
CA GLY A 231 -10.65 -21.12 33.51
C GLY A 231 -12.03 -21.06 34.18
N LEU A 232 -13.07 -21.52 33.48
CA LEU A 232 -14.44 -21.59 34.01
C LEU A 232 -14.54 -22.57 35.18
N TYR A 233 -13.86 -23.72 35.12
CA TYR A 233 -13.80 -24.69 36.22
C TYR A 233 -13.16 -24.10 37.48
N PHE A 234 -12.02 -23.41 37.35
CA PHE A 234 -11.38 -22.72 38.48
C PHE A 234 -12.23 -21.56 39.01
N PHE A 235 -12.90 -20.81 38.12
CA PHE A 235 -13.80 -19.72 38.50
C PHE A 235 -15.01 -20.21 39.31
N VAL A 236 -15.68 -21.28 38.86
CA VAL A 236 -16.80 -21.90 39.58
C VAL A 236 -16.32 -22.50 40.91
N GLY A 237 -15.15 -23.14 40.93
CA GLY A 237 -14.55 -23.68 42.16
C GLY A 237 -14.20 -22.60 43.19
N PHE A 238 -13.74 -21.43 42.75
CA PHE A 238 -13.42 -20.29 43.61
C PHE A 238 -14.67 -19.73 44.31
N PHE A 239 -15.79 -19.58 43.59
CA PHE A 239 -17.05 -19.12 44.18
C PHE A 239 -17.82 -20.21 44.95
N SER A 240 -17.58 -21.49 44.66
CA SER A 240 -18.22 -22.61 45.38
C SER A 240 -17.55 -22.90 46.73
N LYS A 241 -16.29 -22.51 46.93
CA LYS A 241 -15.58 -22.64 48.22
C LYS A 241 -15.88 -21.53 49.24
N GLY A 242 -16.69 -20.54 48.86
CA GLY A 242 -17.08 -19.41 49.73
C GLY A 242 -18.39 -19.58 50.50
N LYS A 243 -19.05 -20.75 50.47
CA LYS A 243 -20.22 -21.01 51.34
C LYS A 243 -19.78 -21.61 52.66
N GLN A 244 -19.21 -20.78 53.54
CA GLN A 244 -19.22 -21.04 54.98
C GLN A 244 -20.26 -20.14 55.66
N GLU A 245 -21.18 -20.84 56.31
CA GLU A 245 -22.14 -20.49 57.36
C GLU A 245 -22.49 -19.01 57.62
N THR A 246 -23.73 -18.70 57.26
CA THR A 246 -24.51 -17.55 57.71
C THR A 246 -24.82 -17.68 59.21
N GLN A 247 -24.28 -16.78 60.03
CA GLN A 247 -24.88 -16.46 61.34
C GLN A 247 -25.79 -15.23 61.23
N LYS A 248 -26.99 -15.36 61.82
CA LYS A 248 -28.11 -14.41 61.86
C LYS A 248 -27.83 -13.21 62.83
N PRO A 249 -28.59 -12.09 62.72
CA PRO A 249 -28.28 -10.78 63.32
C PRO A 249 -29.09 -10.43 64.58
N ALA A 250 -28.62 -9.40 65.34
CA ALA A 250 -29.37 -8.33 66.06
C ALA A 250 -28.49 -7.64 67.15
N PRO A 251 -28.82 -6.46 67.72
CA PRO A 251 -29.51 -5.27 67.18
C PRO A 251 -28.84 -3.90 67.53
N ALA A 252 -29.36 -2.84 66.89
CA ALA A 252 -29.53 -1.44 67.34
C ALA A 252 -28.43 -0.69 68.14
N GLY A 253 -27.94 0.39 67.51
CA GLY A 253 -27.35 1.56 68.17
C GLY A 253 -27.53 2.79 67.27
N SER A 254 -28.35 3.73 67.74
CA SER A 254 -28.78 4.99 67.13
C SER A 254 -27.66 5.97 66.77
N HIS A 255 -27.84 6.79 65.72
CA HIS A 255 -27.74 8.27 65.74
C HIS A 255 -28.14 8.80 64.34
N VAL A 256 -29.33 9.39 64.18
CA VAL A 256 -29.66 10.83 64.21
C VAL A 256 -29.98 11.33 62.80
N TRP A 257 -31.16 11.93 62.72
CA TRP A 257 -31.80 12.55 61.58
C TRP A 257 -31.10 13.84 61.17
N GLN A 258 -30.97 14.09 59.86
CA GLN A 258 -31.40 15.39 59.34
C GLN A 258 -31.89 15.28 57.89
N GLN A 259 -33.15 15.64 57.77
CA GLN A 259 -33.97 15.80 56.58
C GLN A 259 -33.87 17.27 56.16
N SER A 260 -33.66 17.55 54.87
CA SER A 260 -34.15 18.78 54.24
C SER A 260 -34.44 18.54 52.76
N ASP A 261 -35.74 18.35 52.53
CA ASP A 261 -36.57 18.98 51.51
C ASP A 261 -36.41 18.68 50.02
N LYS A 262 -37.51 18.09 49.56
CA LYS A 262 -38.05 18.12 48.20
C LYS A 262 -38.43 19.56 47.83
N THR A 263 -38.19 19.92 46.57
CA THR A 263 -39.20 20.67 45.82
C THR A 263 -39.27 20.18 44.38
N SER A 264 -40.44 19.64 44.05
CA SER A 264 -40.87 19.29 42.70
C SER A 264 -41.86 20.34 42.19
N VAL A 265 -41.64 20.90 41.01
CA VAL A 265 -42.66 21.41 40.07
C VAL A 265 -41.93 21.54 38.72
N GLY A 266 -42.40 21.17 37.54
CA GLY A 266 -43.68 20.70 37.04
C GLY A 266 -43.55 20.67 35.50
N ALA A 267 -44.34 19.80 34.87
CA ALA A 267 -44.27 19.37 33.47
C ALA A 267 -44.61 20.43 32.41
N GLY A 268 -44.18 20.19 31.16
CA GLY A 268 -44.61 20.97 29.99
C GLY A 268 -44.01 20.53 28.63
N LEU A 269 -44.46 19.38 28.12
CA LEU A 269 -44.73 18.96 26.72
C LEU A 269 -43.84 19.38 25.50
N ALA A 270 -43.56 18.34 24.70
CA ALA A 270 -43.49 18.28 23.22
C ALA A 270 -42.19 18.63 22.49
N ASN A 271 -41.44 17.60 22.08
CA ASN A 271 -41.38 17.20 20.66
C ASN A 271 -40.67 15.85 20.51
N GLY A 272 -41.37 14.90 19.88
CA GLY A 272 -40.86 13.57 19.58
C GLY A 272 -39.96 13.58 18.36
N ALA A 273 -38.68 13.29 18.57
CA ALA A 273 -37.79 12.70 17.59
C ALA A 273 -37.15 11.46 18.26
N PRO A 274 -37.06 10.30 17.60
CA PRO A 274 -36.43 9.13 18.20
C PRO A 274 -34.94 9.43 18.43
N SER A 275 -34.56 9.56 19.70
CA SER A 275 -33.16 9.59 20.11
C SER A 275 -32.55 8.21 19.82
N VAL A 276 -31.66 8.18 18.82
CA VAL A 276 -30.73 7.06 18.67
C VAL A 276 -29.93 6.99 19.97
N PRO A 277 -29.88 5.83 20.67
CA PRO A 277 -29.06 5.72 21.87
C PRO A 277 -27.61 5.96 21.47
N VAL A 278 -27.03 7.06 21.96
CA VAL A 278 -25.60 7.34 21.88
C VAL A 278 -24.92 6.24 22.69
N GLN A 279 -24.37 5.26 21.98
CA GLN A 279 -23.49 4.26 22.57
C GLN A 279 -22.34 5.01 23.24
N ALA A 280 -22.13 4.79 24.53
CA ALA A 280 -20.97 5.35 25.23
C ALA A 280 -19.71 4.98 24.43
N PRO A 281 -18.79 5.94 24.18
CA PRO A 281 -17.57 5.64 23.45
C PRO A 281 -16.83 4.50 24.15
N LEU A 282 -16.39 3.54 23.35
CA LEU A 282 -15.56 2.42 23.83
C LEU A 282 -14.38 3.01 24.64
N PRO A 283 -14.08 2.47 25.84
CA PRO A 283 -12.98 2.97 26.65
C PRO A 283 -11.68 2.90 25.85
N ASP A 284 -10.93 4.00 25.81
CA ASP A 284 -9.68 4.10 25.05
C ASP A 284 -8.68 3.05 25.58
N PRO A 285 -8.26 2.08 24.75
CA PRO A 285 -7.33 1.02 25.17
C PRO A 285 -5.93 1.54 25.52
N LEU A 286 -5.60 2.80 25.18
CA LEU A 286 -4.33 3.48 25.41
C LEU A 286 -4.45 4.59 26.47
N ALA A 287 -5.53 4.62 27.25
CA ALA A 287 -5.75 5.61 28.30
C ALA A 287 -4.67 5.57 29.41
N ASP A 288 -3.94 4.45 29.55
CA ASP A 288 -2.90 4.25 30.55
C ASP A 288 -1.49 4.70 30.10
N LEU A 289 -1.35 5.23 28.88
CA LEU A 289 -0.09 5.73 28.33
C LEU A 289 -0.02 7.26 28.35
N THR A 290 1.19 7.82 28.48
CA THR A 290 1.42 9.25 28.23
C THR A 290 1.28 9.57 26.75
N ASP A 291 1.17 10.85 26.39
CA ASP A 291 1.02 11.27 25.00
C ASP A 291 2.25 10.88 24.15
N GLU A 292 3.45 10.93 24.75
CA GLU A 292 4.71 10.49 24.14
C GLU A 292 4.75 8.98 23.90
N GLN A 293 4.28 8.20 24.87
CA GLN A 293 4.19 6.74 24.73
C GLN A 293 3.13 6.35 23.70
N ARG A 294 2.01 7.06 23.67
CA ARG A 294 0.93 6.85 22.72
C ARG A 294 1.41 7.11 21.29
N TYR A 295 2.26 8.11 21.05
CA TYR A 295 2.89 8.36 19.74
C TYR A 295 3.61 7.11 19.20
N VAL A 296 4.49 6.51 20.01
CA VAL A 296 5.30 5.35 19.59
C VAL A 296 4.43 4.10 19.36
N VAL A 297 3.40 3.89 20.19
CA VAL A 297 2.47 2.76 20.03
C VAL A 297 1.60 2.92 18.78
N GLN A 298 1.06 4.12 18.52
CA GLN A 298 0.30 4.41 17.30
C GLN A 298 1.16 4.32 16.04
N LEU A 299 2.45 4.60 16.14
CA LEU A 299 3.38 4.43 15.03
C LEU A 299 3.54 2.96 14.63
N ALA A 300 3.46 2.03 15.60
CA ALA A 300 3.44 0.59 15.34
C ALA A 300 2.17 0.10 14.61
N GLU A 301 1.07 0.86 14.69
CA GLU A 301 -0.14 0.59 13.91
C GLU A 301 0.01 1.04 12.44
N LYS A 302 0.80 2.09 12.19
CA LYS A 302 1.05 2.66 10.86
C LYS A 302 2.15 1.95 10.08
N GLY A 303 3.15 1.40 10.77
CA GLY A 303 4.30 0.75 10.15
C GLY A 303 4.85 -0.40 10.97
N ARG A 304 5.44 -1.38 10.29
CA ARG A 304 6.11 -2.51 10.94
C ARG A 304 7.42 -2.02 11.54
N ILE A 305 7.58 -2.22 12.84
CA ILE A 305 8.79 -1.90 13.57
C ILE A 305 9.95 -2.86 13.23
N ARG A 306 11.18 -2.34 13.18
CA ARG A 306 12.40 -3.14 12.95
C ARG A 306 13.60 -2.56 13.67
N VAL A 307 14.59 -3.41 13.91
CA VAL A 307 15.93 -2.94 14.29
C VAL A 307 16.73 -2.63 13.02
N ALA A 308 17.18 -1.38 12.90
CA ALA A 308 18.00 -0.92 11.77
C ALA A 308 19.49 -1.22 12.01
N ALA A 309 19.98 -0.95 13.23
CA ALA A 309 21.34 -1.22 13.63
C ALA A 309 21.44 -1.39 15.15
N ILE A 310 22.43 -2.17 15.59
CA ILE A 310 22.86 -2.27 16.99
C ILE A 310 24.37 -2.07 17.01
N ALA A 311 24.85 -1.23 17.91
CA ALA A 311 26.27 -0.98 18.14
C ALA A 311 26.58 -1.01 19.63
N GLN A 312 27.80 -1.38 20.00
CA GLN A 312 28.29 -1.28 21.36
C GLN A 312 29.39 -0.21 21.40
N VAL A 313 29.18 0.85 22.19
CA VAL A 313 30.10 1.97 22.31
C VAL A 313 30.38 2.21 23.79
N GLY A 314 31.66 2.11 24.19
CA GLY A 314 32.05 2.29 25.60
C GLY A 314 31.36 1.31 26.56
N GLY A 315 31.14 0.06 26.12
CA GLY A 315 30.48 -0.98 26.93
C GLY A 315 28.94 -0.87 26.98
N ARG A 316 28.34 0.18 26.44
CA ARG A 316 26.88 0.38 26.39
C ARG A 316 26.33 0.04 25.01
N TYR A 317 25.15 -0.58 24.98
CA TYR A 317 24.43 -0.83 23.74
C TYR A 317 23.73 0.44 23.25
N ARG A 318 23.83 0.67 21.95
CA ARG A 318 23.01 1.60 21.18
C ARG A 318 22.25 0.80 20.13
N ALA A 319 20.99 1.15 19.91
CA ALA A 319 20.18 0.55 18.88
C ALA A 319 19.36 1.64 18.19
N TRP A 320 19.14 1.47 16.90
CA TRP A 320 18.24 2.30 16.09
C TRP A 320 17.06 1.45 15.65
N VAL A 321 15.87 1.96 15.91
CA VAL A 321 14.60 1.32 15.60
C VAL A 321 13.88 2.16 14.55
N GLN A 322 13.39 1.50 13.51
CA GLN A 322 12.67 2.13 12.41
C GLN A 322 11.24 1.59 12.34
N TRP A 323 10.31 2.45 11.96
CA TRP A 323 8.97 2.07 11.54
C TRP A 323 8.87 2.18 10.04
N ILE A 324 8.53 1.08 9.37
CA ILE A 324 8.48 1.01 7.92
C ILE A 324 7.04 0.74 7.49
N ASP A 325 6.55 1.59 6.57
CA ASP A 325 5.19 1.45 6.04
C ASP A 325 5.08 0.26 5.05
N THR A 326 3.87 -0.01 4.58
CA THR A 326 3.65 -1.06 3.57
C THR A 326 4.28 -0.76 2.20
N SER A 327 4.76 0.46 1.99
CA SER A 327 5.40 0.94 0.77
C SER A 327 6.94 0.88 0.86
N ASN A 328 7.49 0.30 1.92
CA ASN A 328 8.93 0.23 2.25
C ASN A 328 9.60 1.59 2.54
N ILE A 329 8.83 2.60 2.91
CA ILE A 329 9.33 3.92 3.32
C ILE A 329 9.51 3.92 4.84
N VAL A 330 10.64 4.48 5.31
CA VAL A 330 10.87 4.72 6.73
C VAL A 330 10.00 5.88 7.18
N LEU A 331 9.01 5.61 8.02
CA LEU A 331 8.12 6.61 8.62
C LEU A 331 8.84 7.43 9.68
N GLU A 332 9.68 6.76 10.47
CA GLU A 332 10.37 7.35 11.60
C GLU A 332 11.55 6.46 12.01
N GLN A 333 12.58 7.08 12.59
CA GLN A 333 13.72 6.38 13.17
C GLN A 333 14.08 6.97 14.53
N LEU A 334 14.05 6.14 15.57
CA LEU A 334 14.40 6.53 16.93
C LEU A 334 15.53 5.65 17.46
N ASP A 335 16.44 6.25 18.21
CA ASP A 335 17.45 5.49 18.95
C ASP A 335 16.97 5.09 20.35
N LEU A 336 17.75 4.22 21.01
CA LEU A 336 17.43 3.70 22.32
C LEU A 336 17.28 4.81 23.39
N ALA A 337 18.07 5.88 23.31
CA ALA A 337 18.04 6.97 24.28
C ALA A 337 16.79 7.86 24.09
N GLN A 338 16.41 8.10 22.84
CA GLN A 338 15.17 8.80 22.50
C GLN A 338 13.95 8.02 22.99
N LEU A 339 13.93 6.69 22.82
CA LEU A 339 12.83 5.85 23.29
C LEU A 339 12.73 5.83 24.83
N GLN A 340 13.86 5.84 25.52
CA GLN A 340 13.90 5.99 26.98
C GLN A 340 13.39 7.36 27.44
N ALA A 341 13.75 8.43 26.73
CA ALA A 341 13.25 9.77 27.01
C ALA A 341 11.74 9.91 26.77
N LEU A 342 11.18 9.16 25.82
CA LEU A 342 9.74 9.04 25.58
C LEU A 342 9.02 8.14 26.60
N GLY A 343 9.71 7.69 27.65
CA GLY A 343 9.12 6.95 28.76
C GLY A 343 9.01 5.44 28.54
N PHE A 344 9.74 4.86 27.57
CA PHE A 344 9.83 3.40 27.42
C PHE A 344 11.02 2.83 28.19
N ASP A 345 10.83 1.68 28.82
CA ASP A 345 11.95 0.80 29.14
C ASP A 345 12.41 0.11 27.84
N ALA A 346 13.39 0.73 27.19
CA ALA A 346 13.99 0.26 25.96
C ALA A 346 15.31 -0.49 26.25
N SER A 347 15.35 -1.78 25.92
CA SER A 347 16.53 -2.64 26.13
C SER A 347 16.84 -3.50 24.92
N VAL A 348 18.13 -3.74 24.69
CA VAL A 348 18.60 -4.70 23.68
C VAL A 348 18.50 -6.11 24.26
N GLN A 349 17.93 -7.02 23.47
CA GLN A 349 17.72 -8.43 23.77
C GLN A 349 18.35 -9.30 22.67
N PRO A 350 18.60 -10.60 22.89
CA PRO A 350 19.17 -11.48 21.86
C PRO A 350 18.38 -11.51 20.55
N TYR A 351 17.07 -11.26 20.60
CA TYR A 351 16.19 -11.21 19.43
C TYR A 351 16.07 -9.83 18.78
N GLY A 352 16.64 -8.76 19.38
CA GLY A 352 16.53 -7.39 18.87
C GLY A 352 16.35 -6.36 19.99
N VAL A 353 15.29 -5.56 19.93
CA VAL A 353 14.99 -4.51 20.92
C VAL A 353 13.60 -4.75 21.51
N ARG A 354 13.50 -4.64 22.84
CA ARG A 354 12.23 -4.69 23.59
C ARG A 354 11.93 -3.30 24.13
N LEU A 355 10.72 -2.83 23.90
CA LEU A 355 10.18 -1.58 24.44
C LEU A 355 9.01 -1.92 25.36
N VAL A 356 9.02 -1.42 26.60
CA VAL A 356 7.95 -1.64 27.56
C VAL A 356 7.46 -0.30 28.11
N ALA A 357 6.15 -0.08 28.09
CA ALA A 357 5.47 1.06 28.72
C ALA A 357 4.24 0.55 29.48
N GLY A 358 4.32 0.47 30.80
CA GLY A 358 3.27 -0.13 31.63
C GLY A 358 3.01 -1.59 31.25
N LYS A 359 1.77 -1.91 30.83
CA LYS A 359 1.38 -3.25 30.36
C LYS A 359 1.67 -3.48 28.86
N HIS A 360 2.08 -2.44 28.12
CA HIS A 360 2.29 -2.50 26.68
C HIS A 360 3.72 -2.90 26.37
N THR A 361 3.89 -3.95 25.56
CA THR A 361 5.21 -4.44 25.13
C THR A 361 5.28 -4.46 23.61
N VAL A 362 6.31 -3.82 23.06
CA VAL A 362 6.61 -3.81 21.63
C VAL A 362 7.98 -4.46 21.41
N VAL A 363 8.05 -5.35 20.41
CA VAL A 363 9.29 -6.05 20.06
C VAL A 363 9.70 -5.68 18.64
N ALA A 364 10.92 -5.19 18.50
CA ALA A 364 11.55 -4.95 17.22
C ALA A 364 12.61 -6.04 16.97
N THR A 365 12.47 -6.79 15.89
CA THR A 365 13.50 -7.72 15.41
C THR A 365 14.20 -7.15 14.19
N ALA A 366 15.40 -7.64 13.90
CA ALA A 366 16.01 -7.40 12.59
C ALA A 366 15.28 -8.26 11.55
N TRP A 367 14.81 -7.65 10.47
CA TRP A 367 14.31 -8.36 9.30
C TRP A 367 14.87 -7.73 8.01
N PRO A 368 14.99 -8.51 6.92
CA PRO A 368 15.61 -8.04 5.68
C PRO A 368 14.84 -6.87 5.09
N TRP A 369 15.49 -5.73 4.96
CA TRP A 369 14.92 -4.54 4.34
C TRP A 369 15.94 -3.98 3.35
N HIS A 370 15.46 -3.64 2.17
CA HIS A 370 16.25 -2.97 1.14
C HIS A 370 15.85 -1.50 1.16
N GLU A 371 16.82 -0.63 1.41
CA GLU A 371 16.62 0.79 1.29
C GLU A 371 16.17 1.12 -0.15
N PRO A 372 15.10 1.91 -0.32
CA PRO A 372 14.71 2.35 -1.64
C PRO A 372 15.86 3.17 -2.23
N VAL A 373 16.56 2.55 -3.19
CA VAL A 373 17.63 3.21 -3.94
C VAL A 373 16.99 4.38 -4.66
N ARG A 374 17.31 5.61 -4.22
CA ARG A 374 17.04 6.81 -5.02
C ARG A 374 17.74 6.56 -6.36
N GLU A 375 17.00 6.52 -7.47
CA GLU A 375 17.60 6.39 -8.80
C GLU A 375 18.76 7.38 -8.88
N GLN A 376 19.98 6.86 -8.91
CA GLN A 376 21.14 7.65 -9.24
C GLN A 376 20.96 7.97 -10.72
N ASP A 377 20.39 9.14 -11.01
CA ASP A 377 20.42 9.67 -12.37
C ASP A 377 21.91 9.81 -12.76
N PRO A 378 22.43 8.99 -13.69
CA PRO A 378 23.85 9.03 -14.03
C PRO A 378 24.25 10.37 -14.67
N ARG A 379 23.27 11.24 -14.98
CA ARG A 379 23.52 12.59 -15.49
C ARG A 379 24.01 13.59 -14.45
N LEU A 380 23.80 13.34 -13.16
CA LEU A 380 24.18 14.30 -12.10
C LEU A 380 25.58 14.06 -11.52
N TYR A 381 26.16 12.87 -11.73
CA TYR A 381 27.52 12.54 -11.30
C TYR A 381 28.25 11.77 -12.39
N ASN A 382 28.45 12.40 -13.54
CA ASN A 382 29.40 11.85 -14.51
C ASN A 382 30.82 12.26 -14.08
N THR A 383 31.51 11.36 -13.37
CA THR A 383 32.94 11.51 -13.01
C THR A 383 33.86 10.82 -14.02
N SER A 384 33.38 10.54 -15.25
CA SER A 384 34.25 10.00 -16.31
C SER A 384 35.29 11.05 -16.72
N ALA A 385 36.58 10.70 -16.60
CA ALA A 385 37.70 11.52 -17.06
C ALA A 385 37.70 11.76 -18.58
N ASP A 386 36.94 10.97 -19.34
CA ASP A 386 36.85 11.07 -20.79
C ASP A 386 35.60 11.82 -21.22
N GLY A 387 35.69 13.15 -21.18
CA GLY A 387 34.67 14.06 -21.70
C GLY A 387 34.48 13.89 -23.21
N LYS A 388 33.42 13.18 -23.61
CA LYS A 388 32.80 13.33 -24.93
C LYS A 388 31.28 13.40 -24.78
N SER A 389 30.77 14.62 -24.64
CA SER A 389 29.36 14.96 -24.78
C SER A 389 29.13 15.64 -26.14
N GLY A 390 28.18 15.12 -26.91
CA GLY A 390 27.54 15.86 -27.99
C GLY A 390 26.10 16.18 -27.58
N GLY A 391 25.79 17.47 -27.40
CA GLY A 391 24.41 17.99 -27.32
C GLY A 391 24.02 18.66 -26.00
N ALA A 392 23.94 20.00 -26.05
CA ALA A 392 23.52 21.02 -25.07
C ALA A 392 22.13 20.80 -24.41
N ALA A 393 21.73 21.39 -23.27
CA ALA A 393 22.30 22.42 -22.37
C ALA A 393 21.65 22.39 -20.95
N GLY A 394 22.33 22.99 -19.96
CA GLY A 394 21.74 23.59 -18.76
C GLY A 394 22.70 23.68 -17.57
N VAL A 395 23.21 24.88 -17.31
CA VAL A 395 24.36 25.23 -16.45
C VAL A 395 24.03 25.20 -14.95
N ALA A 396 24.92 24.64 -14.12
CA ALA A 396 25.26 25.18 -12.80
C ALA A 396 26.71 24.80 -12.44
N THR A 397 27.55 25.81 -12.28
CA THR A 397 28.98 25.77 -11.96
C THR A 397 29.23 25.60 -10.46
N ALA A 398 30.18 24.74 -10.08
CA ALA A 398 31.14 24.96 -8.98
C ALA A 398 32.16 23.82 -9.00
N GLY A 399 33.43 24.15 -9.25
CA GLY A 399 34.52 23.19 -9.36
C GLY A 399 35.07 22.73 -8.01
N SER A 400 35.60 21.52 -7.97
CA SER A 400 37.02 21.19 -7.69
C SER A 400 37.15 19.68 -7.42
N ASP A 401 37.96 19.03 -8.24
CA ASP A 401 38.35 17.63 -8.15
C ASP A 401 39.25 17.34 -6.94
N ALA A 402 39.21 16.11 -6.42
CA ALA A 402 40.38 15.22 -6.39
C ALA A 402 40.06 13.80 -5.86
N GLY A 403 40.36 12.80 -6.68
CA GLY A 403 41.07 11.59 -6.25
C GLY A 403 40.25 10.39 -5.75
N GLY A 404 39.94 9.45 -6.64
CA GLY A 404 39.45 8.12 -6.29
C GLY A 404 40.56 7.13 -5.93
N ALA A 405 40.19 6.06 -5.21
CA ALA A 405 40.87 4.76 -5.25
C ALA A 405 39.94 3.64 -4.71
N ASP A 406 39.78 2.62 -5.54
CA ASP A 406 39.41 1.21 -5.34
C ASP A 406 38.32 0.79 -4.34
N ARG A 407 37.26 0.20 -4.92
CA ARG A 407 36.34 -0.73 -4.25
C ARG A 407 36.65 -2.14 -4.70
N ASP A 408 37.23 -2.92 -3.79
CA ASP A 408 37.26 -4.37 -3.87
C ASP A 408 36.18 -4.98 -2.96
N GLN A 409 35.64 -6.12 -3.40
CA GLN A 409 34.51 -6.81 -2.77
C GLN A 409 34.86 -7.34 -1.38
N GLN A 410 33.99 -7.17 -0.37
CA GLN A 410 33.73 -8.23 0.62
C GLN A 410 32.51 -8.03 1.54
N ARG A 411 31.95 -9.18 1.92
CA ARG A 411 30.85 -9.44 2.84
C ARG A 411 31.15 -8.95 4.27
N GLY A 412 30.08 -8.60 4.99
CA GLY A 412 29.96 -8.42 6.45
C GLY A 412 31.24 -8.17 7.25
N GLY A 413 31.46 -6.91 7.67
CA GLY A 413 32.58 -6.55 8.53
C GLY A 413 32.16 -5.60 9.65
N VAL A 414 32.53 -5.93 10.89
CA VAL A 414 32.54 -5.01 12.02
C VAL A 414 33.57 -3.91 11.73
N ILE A 415 33.14 -2.65 11.69
CA ILE A 415 34.02 -1.50 11.47
C ILE A 415 34.87 -1.29 12.73
N ARG A 416 36.15 -1.64 12.68
CA ARG A 416 37.14 -1.17 13.67
C ARG A 416 37.78 0.13 13.19
N ARG A 417 37.97 1.06 14.13
CA ARG A 417 38.66 2.33 13.89
C ARG A 417 40.17 2.07 13.72
N VAL A 418 40.73 2.47 12.58
CA VAL A 418 42.19 2.45 12.33
C VAL A 418 42.65 3.90 12.04
N PRO A 419 43.79 4.37 12.58
CA PRO A 419 44.35 5.65 12.21
C PRO A 419 44.93 5.58 10.79
N ARG A 420 44.68 6.60 9.97
CA ARG A 420 45.15 6.68 8.58
C ARG A 420 46.61 7.15 8.55
N SER A 421 47.39 6.68 7.58
CA SER A 421 48.83 6.99 7.43
C SER A 421 49.14 8.16 6.49
N GLN A 422 48.16 8.98 6.08
CA GLN A 422 48.41 10.10 5.18
C GLN A 422 47.80 11.42 5.68
N GLY A 423 48.70 12.39 5.88
CA GLY A 423 48.54 13.84 5.63
C GLY A 423 47.32 14.55 6.23
N THR A 424 47.60 15.46 7.16
CA THR A 424 46.64 16.41 7.74
C THR A 424 46.16 17.43 6.72
N PHE A 425 44.83 17.53 6.52
CA PHE A 425 44.21 18.81 6.13
C PHE A 425 44.29 19.74 7.35
N PRO A 426 44.47 21.07 7.19
CA PRO A 426 44.67 21.98 8.31
C PRO A 426 43.47 21.92 9.26
N GLU A 427 43.73 21.52 10.50
CA GLU A 427 42.79 21.68 11.59
C GLU A 427 42.55 23.18 11.78
N SER A 428 41.29 23.62 11.73
CA SER A 428 40.93 24.93 12.23
C SER A 428 41.40 25.00 13.69
N PRO A 429 42.20 26.02 14.11
CA PRO A 429 42.57 26.12 15.50
C PRO A 429 41.30 26.17 16.35
N GLY A 430 41.24 25.29 17.36
CA GLY A 430 40.10 25.19 18.25
C GLY A 430 39.75 26.54 18.86
N TYR A 431 38.45 26.82 19.01
CA TYR A 431 37.96 28.02 19.68
C TYR A 431 38.54 28.09 21.09
N GLN A 432 39.43 29.06 21.33
CA GLN A 432 39.98 29.34 22.65
C GLN A 432 38.89 30.04 23.48
N VAL A 433 38.38 29.35 24.50
CA VAL A 433 37.47 29.95 25.48
C VAL A 433 38.29 30.93 26.33
N GLN A 434 38.17 32.23 26.08
CA GLN A 434 38.80 33.24 26.94
C GLN A 434 38.16 33.21 28.33
N THR A 435 38.93 32.84 29.34
CA THR A 435 38.48 32.65 30.73
C THR A 435 38.71 33.89 31.61
N TYR A 436 38.69 35.10 31.05
CA TYR A 436 38.95 36.29 31.84
C TYR A 436 38.19 37.53 31.35
N THR A 437 37.33 38.06 32.22
CA THR A 437 36.67 39.36 32.07
C THR A 437 37.32 40.33 33.06
N PRO A 438 37.95 41.44 32.62
CA PRO A 438 38.46 42.44 33.55
C PRO A 438 37.31 43.25 34.18
N PRO A 439 37.49 43.76 35.42
CA PRO A 439 36.45 44.49 36.12
C PRO A 439 36.14 45.84 35.45
N THR A 440 34.85 46.12 35.30
CA THR A 440 34.32 47.39 34.80
C THR A 440 34.58 48.49 35.83
N THR A 441 35.46 49.43 35.51
CA THR A 441 35.48 50.74 36.19
C THR A 441 34.35 51.59 35.63
N LEU A 442 33.37 51.89 36.49
CA LEU A 442 32.36 52.92 36.29
C LEU A 442 33.03 54.27 36.57
N ASP A 443 33.33 55.04 35.52
CA ASP A 443 33.51 56.49 35.67
C ASP A 443 32.13 57.14 35.49
N MET A 444 31.76 57.93 36.51
CA MET A 444 30.57 58.80 36.54
C MET A 444 30.66 59.95 35.55
#